data_AF-A0A151JPW1-F1
#
_entry.id   AF-A0A151JPW1-F1
#
_cell.length_a   1.000
_cell.length_b   1.000
_cell.length_c   1.000
_cell.angle_alpha   90.00
_cell.angle_beta   90.00
_cell.angle_gamma   90.00
#
_symmetry.space_group_name_H-M   'P 1'
#
loop_
_entity.id
_entity.type
_entity.pdbx_description
1 polymer ?
#
loop_
_entity_poly.entity_id
_entity_poly.type
_entity_poly.pdbx_seq_one_letter_code
_entity_poly.pdbx_strand_id
1 'polypeptide(L)'
;MYFGIVLPCLFALRKKLKTIKRKNNLTYCKTLIETYINSVETRFSQFYDLNTPEAESAAIAALSHSRFKNKWLSCVEPTQRNKVLNIFKINISKEINKNPEVAATRTTKNTKKEISFFNFNTDSDSENLEMHSNGSCDVPLTKAELLMLHFLKVIFVKYNTVLPSSAPVERLFSYATMTNHPKSHKLTDEMFEKRVVLKTNCNYKKV
;
A
#
# COMPACT_ATOMS: atom_id res chain seq x y z
N MET A 1 1.06 -4.64 -6.66
CA MET A 1 1.12 -4.26 -5.23
C MET A 1 1.45 -2.78 -5.18
N TYR A 2 0.77 -2.00 -4.35
CA TYR A 2 0.94 -0.55 -4.28
C TYR A 2 1.81 -0.14 -3.10
N PHE A 3 2.52 0.98 -3.21
CA PHE A 3 3.38 1.50 -2.13
C PHE A 3 2.61 1.79 -0.84
N GLY A 4 1.39 2.30 -0.93
CA GLY A 4 0.55 2.64 0.22
C GLY A 4 0.13 1.47 1.11
N ILE A 5 0.50 0.24 0.76
CA ILE A 5 0.32 -0.95 1.59
C ILE A 5 1.44 -1.06 2.66
N VAL A 6 2.65 -0.54 2.37
CA VAL A 6 3.85 -0.72 3.19
C VAL A 6 3.65 -0.18 4.60
N LEU A 7 3.22 1.07 4.72
CA LEU A 7 3.09 1.73 6.02
C LEU A 7 2.02 1.08 6.90
N PRO A 8 0.78 0.83 6.42
CA PRO A 8 -0.20 0.04 7.17
C PRO A 8 0.30 -1.35 7.58
N CYS A 9 1.05 -2.04 6.71
CA CYS A 9 1.63 -3.35 7.02
C CYS A 9 2.65 -3.26 8.17
N LEU A 10 3.53 -2.27 8.17
CA LEU A 10 4.55 -2.09 9.22
C LEU A 10 3.92 -1.78 10.58
N PHE A 11 2.89 -0.92 10.61
CA PHE A 11 2.16 -0.63 11.85
C PHE A 11 1.35 -1.84 12.33
N ALA A 12 0.71 -2.59 11.43
CA ALA A 12 0.00 -3.81 11.75
C ALA A 12 0.94 -4.88 12.33
N LEU A 13 2.11 -5.08 11.70
CA LEU A 13 3.14 -6.02 12.14
C LEU A 13 3.62 -5.66 13.55
N ARG A 14 3.99 -4.40 13.77
CA ARG A 14 4.42 -3.90 15.09
C ARG A 14 3.36 -4.12 16.15
N LYS A 15 2.09 -3.81 15.86
CA LYS A 15 0.97 -4.04 16.79
C LYS A 15 0.83 -5.53 17.12
N LYS A 16 0.82 -6.41 16.11
CA LYS A 16 0.71 -7.86 16.30
C LYS A 16 1.85 -8.42 17.14
N LEU A 17 3.10 -8.03 16.87
CA LEU A 17 4.26 -8.47 17.64
C LEU A 17 4.19 -7.99 19.11
N LYS A 18 3.79 -6.74 19.34
CA LYS A 18 3.59 -6.22 20.70
C LYS A 18 2.45 -6.94 21.43
N THR A 19 1.36 -7.29 20.73
CA THR A 19 0.28 -8.10 21.30
C THR A 19 0.78 -9.48 21.72
N ILE A 20 1.57 -10.14 20.87
CA ILE A 20 2.16 -11.45 21.19
C ILE A 20 3.10 -11.34 22.40
N LYS A 21 3.93 -10.30 22.46
CA LYS A 21 4.79 -10.02 23.62
C LYS A 21 3.98 -9.86 24.91
N ARG A 22 2.87 -9.09 24.87
CA ARG A 22 2.01 -8.84 26.04
C ARG A 22 1.28 -10.09 26.53
N LYS A 23 0.82 -10.95 25.62
CA LYS A 23 0.15 -12.21 25.99
C LYS A 23 1.08 -13.11 26.81
N ASN A 24 2.41 -13.00 26.66
CA ASN A 24 3.42 -13.72 27.44
C ASN A 24 3.28 -15.26 27.44
N ASN A 25 2.49 -15.82 26.52
CA ASN A 25 2.22 -17.27 26.37
C ASN A 25 3.42 -18.07 25.82
N LEU A 26 4.58 -17.43 25.64
CA LEU A 26 5.75 -18.03 25.01
C LEU A 26 6.80 -18.31 26.08
N THR A 27 7.04 -19.57 26.39
CA THR A 27 8.01 -19.98 27.40
C THR A 27 9.46 -19.81 26.92
N TYR A 28 9.74 -20.15 25.66
CA TYR A 28 11.10 -20.17 25.10
C TYR A 28 11.41 -19.00 24.15
N CYS A 29 10.42 -18.50 23.41
CA CYS A 29 10.64 -17.53 22.33
C CYS A 29 10.55 -16.05 22.76
N LYS A 30 10.64 -15.74 24.06
CA LYS A 30 10.52 -14.36 24.57
C LYS A 30 11.58 -13.45 23.97
N THR A 31 12.85 -13.86 24.09
CA THR A 31 14.00 -13.12 23.54
C THR A 31 13.88 -12.96 22.02
N LEU A 32 13.43 -14.00 21.31
CA LEU A 32 13.23 -13.94 19.86
C LEU A 32 12.25 -12.84 19.46
N ILE A 33 11.12 -12.71 20.14
CA ILE A 33 10.11 -11.68 19.82
C ILE A 33 10.64 -10.28 20.13
N GLU A 34 11.38 -10.12 21.22
CA GLU A 34 12.02 -8.84 21.55
C GLU A 34 13.05 -8.43 20.50
N THR A 35 13.93 -9.36 20.11
CA THR A 35 14.89 -9.14 19.02
C THR A 35 14.18 -8.84 17.71
N TYR A 36 13.07 -9.53 17.41
CA TYR A 36 12.31 -9.30 16.19
C TYR A 36 11.66 -7.92 16.17
N ILE A 37 11.02 -7.49 17.27
CA ILE A 37 10.48 -6.13 17.40
C ILE A 37 11.60 -5.10 17.20
N ASN A 38 12.73 -5.26 17.87
CA ASN A 38 13.86 -4.34 17.74
C ASN A 38 14.40 -4.31 16.30
N SER A 39 14.54 -5.47 15.65
CA SER A 39 15.01 -5.56 14.26
C SER A 39 14.06 -4.88 13.27
N VAL A 40 12.75 -4.97 13.48
CA VAL A 40 11.74 -4.31 12.63
C VAL A 40 11.77 -2.80 12.87
N GLU A 41 11.81 -2.36 14.12
CA GLU A 41 11.86 -0.94 14.47
C GLU A 41 13.14 -0.26 13.97
N THR A 42 14.30 -0.93 14.08
CA THR A 42 15.58 -0.42 13.58
C THR A 42 15.65 -0.40 12.05
N ARG A 43 15.24 -1.49 11.38
CA ARG A 43 15.27 -1.59 9.91
C ARG A 43 14.33 -0.60 9.23
N PHE A 44 13.18 -0.33 9.83
CA PHE A 44 12.14 0.54 9.27
C PHE A 44 11.98 1.85 10.06
N SER A 45 13.02 2.28 10.78
CA SER A 45 13.01 3.54 11.56
C SER A 45 12.57 4.73 10.71
N GLN A 46 13.11 4.82 9.49
CA GLN A 46 12.74 5.83 8.48
C GLN A 46 11.24 5.87 8.14
N PHE A 47 10.48 4.79 8.34
CA PHE A 47 9.03 4.75 8.09
C PHE A 47 8.21 4.99 9.37
N TYR A 48 8.77 4.67 10.54
CA TYR A 48 8.14 4.95 11.83
C TYR A 48 8.27 6.43 12.22
N ASP A 49 9.35 7.07 11.80
CA ASP A 49 9.55 8.51 11.97
C ASP A 49 8.82 9.28 10.87
N LEU A 50 7.57 9.67 11.14
CA LEU A 50 6.71 10.44 10.22
C LEU A 50 7.20 11.89 9.92
N ASN A 51 8.45 12.19 10.24
CA ASN A 51 9.15 13.43 9.90
C ASN A 51 10.09 13.27 8.70
N THR A 52 10.36 12.03 8.27
CA THR A 52 11.17 11.76 7.10
C THR A 52 10.35 11.94 5.83
N PRO A 53 10.96 12.38 4.71
CA PRO A 53 10.26 12.52 3.45
C PRO A 53 9.73 11.18 2.92
N GLU A 54 10.39 10.07 3.22
CA GLU A 54 9.97 8.71 2.86
C GLU A 54 8.71 8.30 3.61
N ALA A 55 8.65 8.55 4.93
CA ALA A 55 7.47 8.26 5.73
C ALA A 55 6.28 9.13 5.35
N GLU A 56 6.51 10.42 5.08
CA GLU A 56 5.46 11.32 4.60
C GLU A 56 4.89 10.84 3.25
N SER A 57 5.76 10.46 2.31
CA SER A 57 5.34 9.90 1.01
C SER A 57 4.59 8.58 1.17
N ALA A 58 5.05 7.68 2.05
CA ALA A 58 4.37 6.44 2.36
C ALA A 58 3.01 6.66 3.05
N ALA A 59 2.91 7.68 3.90
CA ALA A 59 1.68 8.05 4.57
C ALA A 59 0.64 8.63 3.59
N ILE A 60 1.06 9.50 2.66
CA ILE A 60 0.20 9.98 1.57
C ILE A 60 -0.26 8.82 0.68
N ALA A 61 0.64 7.89 0.36
CA ALA A 61 0.31 6.68 -0.41
C ALA A 61 -0.74 5.82 0.32
N ALA A 62 -0.59 5.63 1.63
CA ALA A 62 -1.50 4.86 2.47
C ALA A 62 -2.88 5.52 2.62
N LEU A 63 -2.92 6.84 2.82
CA LEU A 63 -4.16 7.62 2.94
C LEU A 63 -4.96 7.66 1.63
N SER A 64 -4.27 7.80 0.50
CA SER A 64 -4.91 7.79 -0.83
C SER A 64 -5.42 6.39 -1.22
N HIS A 65 -4.98 5.32 -0.54
CA HIS A 65 -5.40 3.97 -0.84
C HIS A 65 -6.80 3.67 -0.26
N SER A 66 -7.77 3.46 -1.16
CA SER A 66 -9.20 3.27 -0.82
C SER A 66 -9.51 2.20 0.23
N ARG A 67 -8.64 1.19 0.39
CA ARG A 67 -8.80 0.09 1.37
C ARG A 67 -8.40 0.45 2.79
N PHE A 68 -7.36 1.26 2.98
CA PHE A 68 -6.82 1.58 4.31
C PHE A 68 -7.39 2.88 4.84
N LYS A 69 -7.44 3.93 4.00
CA LYS A 69 -7.88 5.28 4.36
C LYS A 69 -7.27 5.67 5.72
N ASN A 70 -8.11 5.90 6.72
CA ASN A 70 -7.72 6.32 8.06
C ASN A 70 -7.54 5.17 9.06
N LYS A 71 -7.83 3.91 8.69
CA LYS A 71 -7.89 2.79 9.65
C LYS A 71 -6.54 2.52 10.34
N TRP A 72 -5.43 2.66 9.62
CA TRP A 72 -4.09 2.43 10.16
C TRP A 72 -3.62 3.53 11.12
N LEU A 73 -4.23 4.73 11.06
CA LEU A 73 -3.91 5.85 11.95
C LEU A 73 -4.24 5.54 13.42
N SER A 74 -5.07 4.53 13.70
CA SER A 74 -5.33 4.05 15.07
C SER A 74 -4.07 3.53 15.77
N CYS A 75 -3.02 3.19 15.00
CA CYS A 75 -1.76 2.66 15.50
C CYS A 75 -0.66 3.73 15.59
N VAL A 76 -1.00 5.00 15.37
CA VAL A 76 -0.10 6.16 15.31
C VAL A 76 -0.46 7.15 16.42
N GLU A 77 0.55 7.83 16.97
CA GLU A 77 0.36 8.87 17.98
C GLU A 77 -0.58 10.00 17.50
N PRO A 78 -1.45 10.55 18.37
CA PRO A 78 -2.43 11.57 17.97
C PRO A 78 -1.82 12.83 17.33
N THR A 79 -0.66 13.26 17.83
CA THR A 79 0.08 14.44 17.32
C THR A 79 0.56 14.21 15.88
N GLN A 80 1.15 13.05 15.62
CA GLN A 80 1.64 12.67 14.29
C GLN A 80 0.47 12.44 13.32
N ARG A 81 -0.65 11.88 13.78
CA ARG A 81 -1.87 11.71 12.98
C ARG A 81 -2.34 13.04 12.37
N ASN A 82 -2.44 14.08 13.18
CA ASN A 82 -2.92 15.39 12.72
C ASN A 82 -1.95 16.01 11.70
N LYS A 83 -0.64 15.86 11.92
CA LYS A 83 0.39 16.30 10.98
C LYS A 83 0.23 15.62 9.61
N VAL A 84 0.12 14.28 9.60
CA VAL A 84 -0.04 13.51 8.36
C VAL A 84 -1.32 13.90 7.61
N LEU A 85 -2.44 14.07 8.32
CA LEU A 85 -3.70 14.52 7.72
C LEU A 85 -3.58 15.94 7.13
N ASN A 86 -2.87 16.84 7.81
CA ASN A 86 -2.66 18.20 7.32
C ASN A 86 -1.80 18.21 6.04
N ILE A 87 -0.70 17.44 6.03
CA ILE A 87 0.16 17.28 4.85
C ILE A 87 -0.67 16.73 3.67
N PHE A 88 -1.53 15.75 3.91
CA PHE A 88 -2.41 15.19 2.88
C PHE A 88 -3.38 16.23 2.31
N LYS A 89 -4.03 17.02 3.17
CA LYS A 89 -4.92 18.13 2.76
C LYS A 89 -4.18 19.16 1.92
N ILE A 90 -2.98 19.58 2.35
CA ILE A 90 -2.15 20.53 1.61
C ILE A 90 -1.81 20.00 0.21
N ASN A 91 -1.48 18.71 0.10
CA ASN A 91 -1.18 18.08 -1.19
C ASN A 91 -2.42 18.03 -2.11
N ILE A 92 -3.61 17.74 -1.57
CA ILE A 92 -4.86 17.82 -2.33
C ILE A 92 -5.09 19.25 -2.84
N SER A 93 -4.99 20.26 -1.97
CA SER A 93 -5.18 21.66 -2.37
C SER A 93 -4.18 22.11 -3.45
N LYS A 94 -2.93 21.65 -3.37
CA LYS A 94 -1.92 21.91 -4.41
C LYS A 94 -2.30 21.31 -5.76
N GLU A 95 -2.77 20.07 -5.78
CA GLU A 95 -3.18 19.41 -7.03
C GLU A 95 -4.47 20.01 -7.61
N ILE A 96 -5.38 20.52 -6.76
CA ILE A 96 -6.56 21.29 -7.19
C ILE A 96 -6.14 22.59 -7.89
N ASN A 97 -5.23 23.36 -7.29
CA ASN A 97 -4.79 24.64 -7.83
C ASN A 97 -3.94 24.50 -9.12
N LYS A 98 -3.27 23.35 -9.30
CA LYS A 98 -2.41 23.10 -10.46
C LYS A 98 -3.20 22.72 -11.72
N ASN A 99 -4.42 22.19 -11.58
CA ASN A 99 -5.16 21.65 -12.71
C ASN A 99 -6.66 22.03 -12.67
N PRO A 100 -7.00 23.32 -12.91
CA PRO A 100 -8.38 23.80 -12.87
C PRO A 100 -9.29 23.16 -13.93
N GLU A 101 -8.73 22.60 -15.01
CA GLU A 101 -9.51 22.05 -16.14
C GLU A 101 -10.15 20.68 -15.86
N VAL A 102 -9.63 19.90 -14.92
CA VAL A 102 -10.14 18.53 -14.66
C VAL A 102 -11.31 18.50 -13.67
N ALA A 103 -11.75 19.67 -13.19
CA ALA A 103 -13.03 19.83 -12.53
C ALA A 103 -14.24 19.54 -13.47
N ALA A 104 -14.01 19.33 -14.77
CA ALA A 104 -15.07 19.25 -15.76
C ALA A 104 -15.33 17.86 -16.37
N THR A 105 -14.41 16.87 -16.37
CA THR A 105 -14.69 15.65 -17.17
C THR A 105 -13.78 14.45 -16.87
N ARG A 106 -14.37 13.29 -16.50
CA ARG A 106 -14.17 11.92 -17.08
C ARG A 106 -14.30 10.75 -16.07
N THR A 107 -14.94 9.69 -16.56
CA THR A 107 -15.67 8.64 -15.81
C THR A 107 -15.07 7.23 -16.07
N THR A 108 -14.92 6.42 -15.01
CA THR A 108 -14.85 4.92 -14.95
C THR A 108 -13.64 4.16 -15.59
N LYS A 109 -13.24 2.92 -15.26
CA LYS A 109 -13.84 1.72 -14.60
C LYS A 109 -12.83 0.99 -13.66
N ASN A 110 -13.35 0.23 -12.68
CA ASN A 110 -12.62 -0.58 -11.69
C ASN A 110 -12.86 -2.09 -11.90
N THR A 111 -11.87 -2.93 -11.55
CA THR A 111 -12.03 -4.36 -11.23
C THR A 111 -11.31 -4.66 -9.91
N LYS A 112 -11.96 -5.37 -8.96
CA LYS A 112 -11.39 -5.75 -7.65
C LYS A 112 -11.53 -7.25 -7.41
N LYS A 113 -10.48 -7.86 -6.84
CA LYS A 113 -10.49 -9.17 -6.17
C LYS A 113 -9.93 -8.96 -4.76
N GLU A 114 -10.67 -9.34 -3.72
CA GLU A 114 -10.29 -9.09 -2.32
C GLU A 114 -9.45 -10.23 -1.70
N ILE A 115 -8.59 -9.90 -0.72
CA ILE A 115 -7.74 -10.85 0.04
C ILE A 115 -7.95 -10.55 1.53
N SER A 116 -8.23 -11.57 2.33
CA SER A 116 -8.69 -11.55 3.73
C SER A 116 -7.65 -11.17 4.81
N PHE A 117 -6.44 -10.77 4.41
CA PHE A 117 -5.31 -10.57 5.35
C PHE A 117 -5.44 -9.32 6.26
N PHE A 118 -6.28 -8.35 5.90
CA PHE A 118 -6.32 -7.01 6.51
C PHE A 118 -7.53 -6.77 7.43
N ASN A 119 -7.80 -7.70 8.35
CA ASN A 119 -8.81 -7.46 9.37
C ASN A 119 -8.21 -6.73 10.58
N PHE A 120 -8.69 -5.50 10.82
CA PHE A 120 -8.19 -4.61 11.88
C PHE A 120 -9.18 -4.46 13.05
N ASN A 121 -10.36 -5.07 12.95
CA ASN A 121 -11.33 -5.08 14.02
C ASN A 121 -10.85 -6.00 15.14
N THR A 122 -10.88 -5.48 16.36
CA THR A 122 -10.65 -6.24 17.59
C THR A 122 -11.93 -6.99 17.94
N ASP A 123 -11.80 -8.29 18.21
CA ASP A 123 -12.85 -9.09 18.85
C ASP A 123 -13.20 -8.45 20.20
N SER A 124 -14.42 -7.97 20.28
CA SER A 124 -15.10 -7.72 21.54
C SER A 124 -16.46 -8.39 21.41
N ASP A 125 -16.56 -9.57 22.01
CA ASP A 125 -17.79 -10.29 22.25
C ASP A 125 -18.76 -9.40 23.02
N SER A 126 -19.89 -9.08 22.42
CA SER A 126 -21.14 -8.70 23.09
C SER A 126 -22.24 -8.76 22.04
N GLU A 127 -23.03 -9.82 22.13
CA GLU A 127 -24.27 -10.03 21.40
C GLU A 127 -25.19 -8.81 21.55
N ASN A 128 -25.58 -8.21 20.42
CA ASN A 128 -26.99 -8.01 20.13
C ASN A 128 -27.20 -7.77 18.63
N LEU A 129 -28.03 -8.65 18.11
CA LEU A 129 -28.63 -8.75 16.80
C LEU A 129 -29.20 -7.41 16.30
N GLU A 130 -28.63 -6.83 15.23
CA GLU A 130 -29.45 -6.28 14.14
C GLU A 130 -28.77 -6.51 12.78
N MET A 131 -29.55 -7.18 11.95
CA MET A 131 -29.31 -7.57 10.58
C MET A 131 -29.30 -6.32 9.67
N HIS A 132 -28.13 -5.94 9.16
CA HIS A 132 -28.02 -5.24 7.87
C HIS A 132 -26.76 -5.67 7.11
N SER A 133 -26.83 -6.87 6.56
CA SER A 133 -26.16 -7.19 5.30
C SER A 133 -26.94 -6.50 4.18
N ASN A 134 -26.48 -5.31 3.75
CA ASN A 134 -26.65 -4.73 2.42
C ASN A 134 -25.41 -3.83 2.25
N GLY A 135 -24.40 -4.16 1.46
CA GLY A 135 -24.51 -4.60 0.07
C GLY A 135 -24.85 -3.39 -0.80
N SER A 136 -23.81 -2.77 -1.38
CA SER A 136 -23.85 -1.60 -2.28
C SER A 136 -23.98 -0.21 -1.63
N CYS A 137 -22.85 0.50 -1.59
CA CYS A 137 -22.83 1.96 -1.47
C CYS A 137 -23.05 2.55 -2.87
N ASP A 138 -24.25 2.35 -3.44
CA ASP A 138 -24.72 3.09 -4.62
C ASP A 138 -25.37 4.40 -4.13
N VAL A 139 -24.57 5.26 -3.52
CA VAL A 139 -24.97 6.65 -3.30
C VAL A 139 -24.60 7.42 -4.58
N PRO A 140 -25.55 8.12 -5.24
CA PRO A 140 -25.22 8.97 -6.38
C PRO A 140 -24.21 10.01 -5.90
N LEU A 141 -22.95 9.83 -6.30
CA LEU A 141 -21.88 10.69 -5.84
C LEU A 141 -22.12 12.10 -6.40
N THR A 142 -22.21 13.08 -5.52
CA THR A 142 -22.34 14.49 -5.92
C THR A 142 -21.14 14.91 -6.78
N LYS A 143 -21.33 15.89 -7.66
CA LYS A 143 -20.26 16.41 -8.53
C LYS A 143 -18.99 16.76 -7.74
N ALA A 144 -19.13 17.31 -6.54
CA ALA A 144 -18.02 17.62 -5.64
C ALA A 144 -17.24 16.37 -5.16
N GLU A 145 -17.94 15.29 -4.82
CA GLU A 145 -17.32 14.03 -4.42
C GLU A 145 -16.61 13.35 -5.59
N LEU A 146 -17.14 13.46 -6.81
CA LEU A 146 -16.51 12.93 -8.02
C LEU A 146 -15.20 13.68 -8.32
N LEU A 147 -15.17 15.00 -8.12
CA LEU A 147 -13.95 15.80 -8.24
C LEU A 147 -12.94 15.46 -7.16
N MET A 148 -13.39 15.29 -5.92
CA MET A 148 -12.52 14.83 -4.83
C MET A 148 -11.89 13.47 -5.17
N LEU A 149 -12.67 12.52 -5.71
CA LEU A 149 -12.17 11.24 -6.17
C LEU A 149 -11.15 11.37 -7.32
N HIS A 150 -11.35 12.33 -8.22
CA HIS A 150 -10.41 12.58 -9.31
C HIS A 150 -9.04 13.04 -8.77
N PHE A 151 -9.01 14.05 -7.90
CA PHE A 151 -7.75 14.52 -7.29
C PHE A 151 -7.11 13.44 -6.41
N LEU A 152 -7.93 12.68 -5.66
CA LEU A 152 -7.44 11.51 -4.93
C LEU A 152 -6.83 10.45 -5.84
N LYS A 153 -7.38 10.23 -7.05
CA LYS A 153 -6.80 9.33 -8.05
C LYS A 153 -5.46 9.83 -8.56
N VAL A 154 -5.32 11.13 -8.84
CA VAL A 154 -4.04 11.73 -9.26
C VAL A 154 -2.97 11.52 -8.19
N ILE A 155 -3.28 11.83 -6.94
CA ILE A 155 -2.38 11.62 -5.80
C ILE A 155 -2.09 10.13 -5.62
N PHE A 156 -3.11 9.27 -5.73
CA PHE A 156 -2.94 7.83 -5.64
C PHE A 156 -1.90 7.35 -6.66
N VAL A 157 -2.06 7.69 -7.94
CA VAL A 157 -1.10 7.27 -8.99
C VAL A 157 0.30 7.82 -8.72
N LYS A 158 0.42 9.08 -8.30
CA LYS A 158 1.73 9.72 -8.01
C LYS A 158 2.50 9.02 -6.90
N TYR A 159 1.82 8.64 -5.81
CA TYR A 159 2.48 8.11 -4.62
C TYR A 159 2.44 6.58 -4.50
N ASN A 160 1.51 5.89 -5.18
CA ASN A 160 1.37 4.42 -5.10
C ASN A 160 2.07 3.64 -6.21
N THR A 161 2.59 4.32 -7.25
CA THR A 161 3.28 3.66 -8.37
C THR A 161 4.70 3.21 -8.03
N VAL A 162 5.32 3.76 -6.99
CA VAL A 162 6.60 3.30 -6.48
C VAL A 162 6.47 1.82 -6.09
N LEU A 163 7.41 0.99 -6.56
CA LEU A 163 7.39 -0.43 -6.24
C LEU A 163 7.80 -0.63 -4.78
N PRO A 164 6.97 -1.28 -3.95
CA PRO A 164 7.29 -1.50 -2.53
C PRO A 164 8.38 -2.58 -2.32
N SER A 165 8.79 -3.28 -3.37
CA SER A 165 9.78 -4.36 -3.35
C SER A 165 10.37 -4.56 -4.74
N SER A 166 11.60 -5.07 -4.79
CA SER A 166 12.26 -5.57 -6.01
C SER A 166 11.63 -6.85 -6.54
N ALA A 167 10.81 -7.58 -5.76
CA ALA A 167 10.28 -8.89 -6.15
C ALA A 167 9.55 -8.93 -7.53
N PRO A 168 8.77 -7.91 -7.95
CA PRO A 168 8.22 -7.87 -9.32
C PRO A 168 9.31 -7.79 -10.39
N VAL A 169 10.40 -7.08 -10.10
CA VAL A 169 11.58 -6.94 -10.96
C VAL A 169 12.43 -8.21 -10.91
N GLU A 170 12.56 -8.89 -9.78
CA GLU A 170 13.23 -10.20 -9.69
C GLU A 170 12.46 -11.31 -10.43
N ARG A 171 11.12 -11.26 -10.42
CA ARG A 171 10.32 -12.17 -11.26
C ARG A 171 10.50 -11.88 -12.74
N LEU A 172 10.67 -10.61 -13.11
CA LEU A 172 11.04 -10.19 -14.46
C LEU A 172 12.42 -10.77 -14.84
N PHE A 173 13.39 -10.57 -13.96
CA PHE A 173 14.75 -11.06 -14.10
C PHE A 173 14.95 -12.39 -13.38
N SER A 174 14.01 -13.34 -13.50
CA SER A 174 14.28 -14.71 -13.07
C SER A 174 15.28 -15.34 -14.02
N TYR A 175 16.54 -14.89 -13.89
CA TYR A 175 17.70 -15.08 -14.73
C TYR A 175 17.85 -16.56 -15.03
N ALA A 176 17.66 -17.42 -14.03
CA ALA A 176 17.73 -18.87 -14.14
C ALA A 176 16.81 -19.48 -15.22
N THR A 177 15.71 -18.85 -15.62
CA THR A 177 14.88 -19.35 -16.74
C THR A 177 15.24 -18.73 -18.09
N MET A 178 15.94 -17.59 -18.10
CA MET A 178 16.30 -16.87 -19.32
C MET A 178 17.71 -17.19 -19.80
N THR A 179 18.69 -17.30 -18.90
CA THR A 179 20.09 -17.63 -19.21
C THR A 179 20.36 -19.13 -19.32
N ASN A 180 19.56 -19.98 -18.66
CA ASN A 180 19.74 -21.45 -18.73
C ASN A 180 19.03 -22.10 -19.94
N HIS A 181 18.43 -21.31 -20.83
CA HIS A 181 17.86 -21.87 -22.06
C HIS A 181 19.00 -22.33 -22.99
N PRO A 182 18.91 -23.50 -23.64
CA PRO A 182 19.90 -23.90 -24.63
C PRO A 182 20.07 -22.79 -25.68
N LYS A 183 21.33 -22.41 -25.96
CA LYS A 183 21.77 -21.30 -26.83
C LYS A 183 21.64 -19.88 -26.27
N SER A 184 21.29 -19.67 -25.00
CA SER A 184 21.21 -18.32 -24.41
C SER A 184 22.56 -17.61 -24.29
N HIS A 185 23.67 -18.36 -24.25
CA HIS A 185 25.04 -17.84 -24.19
C HIS A 185 25.51 -17.16 -25.49
N LYS A 186 24.65 -17.04 -26.52
CA LYS A 186 24.94 -16.37 -27.81
C LYS A 186 24.25 -15.02 -27.97
N LEU A 187 23.55 -14.53 -26.94
CA LEU A 187 22.90 -13.23 -26.99
C LEU A 187 23.86 -12.16 -26.47
N THR A 188 23.95 -11.04 -27.18
CA THR A 188 24.55 -9.82 -26.65
C THR A 188 23.62 -9.24 -25.56
N ASP A 189 24.18 -8.42 -24.68
CA ASP A 189 23.41 -7.75 -23.61
C ASP A 189 22.23 -6.96 -24.18
N GLU A 190 22.42 -6.26 -25.30
CA GLU A 190 21.35 -5.50 -25.97
C GLU A 190 20.19 -6.41 -26.44
N MET A 191 20.51 -7.58 -27.02
CA MET A 191 19.48 -8.53 -27.46
C MET A 191 18.80 -9.21 -26.27
N PHE A 192 19.53 -9.42 -25.17
CA PHE A 192 19.00 -9.94 -23.93
C PHE A 192 17.99 -8.96 -23.31
N GLU A 193 18.33 -7.67 -23.18
CA GLU A 193 17.42 -6.63 -22.69
C GLU A 193 16.15 -6.53 -23.55
N LYS A 194 16.30 -6.49 -24.88
CA LYS A 194 15.15 -6.50 -25.82
C LYS A 194 14.26 -7.73 -25.60
N ARG A 195 14.86 -8.91 -25.39
CA ARG A 195 14.10 -10.14 -25.11
C ARG A 195 13.34 -10.06 -23.79
N VAL A 196 13.95 -9.52 -22.73
CA VAL A 196 13.28 -9.32 -21.43
C VAL A 196 12.02 -8.47 -21.60
N VAL A 197 12.14 -7.34 -22.30
CA VAL A 197 11.02 -6.40 -22.54
C VAL A 197 9.95 -6.99 -23.45
N LEU A 198 10.32 -7.74 -24.50
CA LEU A 198 9.33 -8.38 -25.37
C LEU A 198 8.56 -9.47 -24.62
N LYS A 199 9.25 -10.28 -23.81
CA LYS A 199 8.63 -11.36 -23.02
C LYS A 199 7.62 -10.82 -22.02
N THR A 200 7.91 -9.73 -21.32
CA THR A 200 6.94 -9.10 -20.41
C THR A 200 5.71 -8.60 -21.13
N ASN A 201 5.90 -7.91 -22.25
CA ASN A 201 4.80 -7.34 -23.03
C ASN A 201 3.90 -8.44 -23.61
N CYS A 202 4.46 -9.58 -24.01
CA CYS A 202 3.68 -10.75 -24.44
C CYS A 202 2.85 -11.34 -23.29
N ASN A 203 3.39 -11.40 -22.08
CA ASN A 203 2.67 -11.92 -20.91
C ASN A 203 1.54 -10.98 -20.46
N TYR A 204 1.62 -9.68 -20.75
CA TYR A 204 0.57 -8.72 -20.41
C TYR A 204 -0.74 -8.94 -21.19
N LYS A 205 -0.68 -9.48 -22.42
CA LYS A 205 -1.87 -9.73 -23.26
C LYS A 205 -2.65 -11.01 -22.93
N LYS A 206 -2.15 -11.85 -22.01
CA LYS A 206 -2.73 -13.17 -21.67
C LYS A 206 -3.55 -13.18 -20.37
N VAL A 207 -3.84 -12.01 -19.79
CA VAL A 207 -4.63 -11.82 -18.56
C VAL A 207 -5.84 -10.96 -18.88
#